data_AF-A0A1X1RGB8-F1
#
_entry.id   AF-A0A1X1RGB8-F1
#
_cell.length_a   1.000
_cell.length_b   1.000
_cell.length_c   1.000
_cell.angle_alpha   90.00
_cell.angle_beta   90.00
_cell.angle_gamma   90.00
#
_symmetry.space_group_name_H-M   'P 1'
#
loop_
_entity.id
_entity.type
_entity.pdbx_description
1 polymer ?
#
loop_
_entity_poly.entity_id
_entity_poly.type
_entity_poly.pdbx_seq_one_letter_code
_entity_poly.pdbx_strand_id
1 'polypeptide(L)'
;MHYTQRLVLTAGVCQELRRSSDHLGAMRPQNALSLLAQWMRASYELPKNRDVDYMHDLTNPLLRETVPQLEDELVAGSEVCAALAFSYTADHSWELEKDQRKVRGLLRGYLTEFDPHPGAVR
;
A
#
# COMPACT_ATOMS: atom_id res chain seq x y z
N MET A 1 -5.72 -13.83 11.54
CA MET A 1 -6.85 -13.53 10.60
C MET A 1 -6.76 -12.14 9.95
N HIS A 2 -5.82 -11.27 10.36
CA HIS A 2 -5.67 -9.91 9.80
C HIS A 2 -4.93 -9.84 8.45
N TYR A 3 -4.02 -10.78 8.15
CA TYR A 3 -3.19 -10.73 6.95
C TYR A 3 -3.99 -10.76 5.64
N THR A 4 -5.01 -11.60 5.51
CA THR A 4 -5.85 -11.63 4.30
C THR A 4 -6.67 -10.34 4.12
N GLN A 5 -7.18 -9.77 5.21
CA GLN A 5 -7.91 -8.49 5.15
C GLN A 5 -6.97 -7.35 4.74
N ARG A 6 -5.77 -7.31 5.30
CA ARG A 6 -4.72 -6.36 4.90
C ARG A 6 -4.40 -6.50 3.42
N LEU A 7 -4.21 -7.71 2.93
CA LEU A 7 -3.90 -8.00 1.54
C LEU A 7 -4.95 -7.42 0.59
N VAL A 8 -6.23 -7.64 0.89
CA VAL A 8 -7.34 -7.10 0.09
C VAL A 8 -7.33 -5.57 0.09
N LEU A 9 -7.08 -4.95 1.24
CA LEU A 9 -7.03 -3.49 1.37
C LEU A 9 -5.81 -2.88 0.66
N THR A 10 -4.62 -3.49 0.78
CA THR A 10 -3.40 -3.06 0.07
C THR A 10 -3.57 -3.22 -1.44
N ALA A 11 -4.13 -4.34 -1.89
CA ALA A 11 -4.47 -4.55 -3.30
C ALA A 11 -5.46 -3.47 -3.79
N GLY A 12 -6.45 -3.10 -2.98
CA GLY A 12 -7.36 -1.99 -3.25
C GLY A 12 -6.64 -0.67 -3.50
N VAL A 13 -5.67 -0.31 -2.65
CA VAL A 13 -4.83 0.90 -2.85
C VAL A 13 -4.07 0.83 -4.18
N CYS A 14 -3.40 -0.29 -4.46
CA CYS A 14 -2.66 -0.48 -5.72
C CYS A 14 -3.57 -0.35 -6.96
N GLN A 15 -4.79 -0.87 -6.89
CA GLN A 15 -5.76 -0.79 -7.99
C GLN A 15 -6.27 0.64 -8.21
N GLU A 16 -6.50 1.40 -7.15
CA GLU A 16 -6.89 2.80 -7.24
C GLU A 16 -5.74 3.67 -7.78
N LEU A 17 -4.50 3.37 -7.40
CA LEU A 17 -3.31 3.98 -7.99
C LEU A 17 -3.17 3.67 -9.48
N ARG A 18 -3.39 2.42 -9.89
CA ARG A 18 -3.36 2.01 -11.31
C ARG A 18 -4.34 2.82 -12.14
N ARG A 19 -5.56 3.02 -11.64
CA ARG A 19 -6.61 3.83 -12.27
C ARG A 19 -6.31 5.33 -12.29
N SER A 20 -5.37 5.77 -11.45
CA SER A 20 -5.00 7.17 -11.28
C SER A 20 -3.55 7.42 -11.73
N SER A 21 -3.03 6.63 -12.68
CA SER A 21 -1.60 6.59 -13.05
C SER A 21 -0.98 7.95 -13.37
N ASP A 22 -1.80 8.86 -13.88
CA ASP A 22 -1.38 10.19 -14.33
C ASP A 22 -1.45 11.24 -13.20
N HIS A 23 -2.15 10.92 -12.09
CA HIS A 23 -2.38 11.84 -10.99
C HIS A 23 -2.44 11.13 -9.62
N LEU A 24 -1.27 10.98 -9.00
CA LEU A 24 -1.14 10.37 -7.66
C LEU A 24 -1.80 11.21 -6.53
N GLY A 25 -2.08 12.49 -6.81
CA GLY A 25 -2.87 13.37 -5.93
C GLY A 25 -4.38 13.17 -6.04
N ALA A 26 -4.86 12.19 -6.81
CA ALA A 26 -6.29 11.91 -6.91
C ALA A 26 -6.86 11.48 -5.55
N MET A 27 -8.09 11.93 -5.26
CA MET A 27 -8.80 11.59 -4.01
C MET A 27 -8.99 10.08 -3.82
N ARG A 28 -9.06 9.30 -4.90
CA ARG A 28 -9.35 7.87 -4.86
C ARG A 28 -8.24 7.05 -4.16
N PRO A 29 -6.97 7.09 -4.60
CA PRO A 29 -5.85 6.50 -3.86
C PRO A 29 -5.76 6.96 -2.40
N GLN A 30 -5.96 8.26 -2.15
CA GLN A 30 -5.87 8.82 -0.79
C GLN A 30 -6.98 8.27 0.13
N ASN A 31 -8.20 8.13 -0.38
CA ASN A 31 -9.31 7.54 0.37
C ASN A 31 -9.08 6.06 0.64
N ALA A 32 -8.59 5.30 -0.35
CA ALA A 32 -8.26 3.89 -0.17
C ALA A 32 -7.15 3.71 0.89
N LEU A 33 -6.11 4.54 0.85
CA LEU A 33 -5.03 4.54 1.83
C LEU A 33 -5.53 4.91 3.24
N SER A 34 -6.48 5.85 3.32
CA SER A 34 -7.12 6.25 4.58
C SER A 34 -7.96 5.12 5.19
N LEU A 35 -8.69 4.37 4.36
CA LEU A 35 -9.45 3.19 4.81
C LEU A 35 -8.51 2.10 5.33
N LEU A 36 -7.41 1.81 4.62
CA LEU A 36 -6.38 0.89 5.09
C LEU A 36 -5.79 1.36 6.43
N ALA A 37 -5.44 2.63 6.57
CA ALA A 37 -4.89 3.19 7.80
C ALA A 37 -5.85 3.07 8.99
N GLN A 38 -7.15 3.31 8.78
CA GLN A 38 -8.18 3.13 9.81
C GLN A 38 -8.29 1.67 10.23
N TRP A 39 -8.33 0.74 9.27
CA TRP A 39 -8.40 -0.69 9.55
C TRP A 39 -7.16 -1.19 10.29
N MET A 40 -5.95 -0.74 9.91
CA MET A 40 -4.70 -1.12 10.59
C MET A 40 -4.69 -0.64 12.04
N ARG A 41 -5.12 0.60 12.30
CA ARG A 41 -5.21 1.13 13.67
C ARG A 41 -6.18 0.32 14.52
N ALA A 42 -7.31 -0.08 13.98
CA ALA A 42 -8.29 -0.89 14.70
C ALA A 42 -7.80 -2.33 14.93
N SER A 43 -7.19 -2.95 13.92
CA SER A 43 -6.81 -4.37 13.95
C SER A 43 -5.54 -4.65 14.75
N TYR A 44 -4.61 -3.70 14.77
CA TYR A 44 -3.33 -3.81 15.49
C TYR A 44 -3.26 -2.90 16.72
N GLU A 45 -4.39 -2.31 17.13
CA GLU A 45 -4.50 -1.41 18.29
C GLU A 45 -3.47 -0.26 18.28
N LEU A 46 -3.15 0.29 17.10
CA LEU A 46 -2.13 1.31 16.96
C LEU A 46 -2.59 2.68 17.49
N PRO A 47 -1.68 3.54 17.98
CA PRO A 47 -2.02 4.89 18.44
C PRO A 47 -2.67 5.74 17.35
N LYS A 48 -3.76 6.45 17.70
CA LYS A 48 -4.49 7.32 16.77
C LYS A 48 -3.73 8.60 16.40
N ASN A 49 -2.77 9.01 17.22
CA ASN A 49 -1.99 10.24 17.08
C ASN A 49 -0.63 10.03 16.40
N ARG A 50 -0.42 8.88 15.76
CA ARG A 50 0.79 8.57 15.01
C ARG A 50 0.43 8.13 13.59
N ASP A 51 1.38 8.34 12.69
CA ASP A 51 1.31 7.77 11.35
C ASP A 51 1.34 6.25 11.42
N VAL A 52 0.66 5.62 10.46
CA VAL A 52 0.62 4.18 10.36
C VAL A 52 1.90 3.71 9.69
N ASP A 53 2.64 2.85 10.38
CA ASP A 53 3.70 2.07 9.75
C ASP A 53 3.04 0.97 8.91
N TYR A 54 2.99 1.16 7.59
CA TYR A 54 2.43 0.19 6.66
C TYR A 54 3.27 -1.09 6.56
N MET A 55 4.44 -1.19 7.20
CA MET A 55 5.24 -2.42 7.30
C MET A 55 5.03 -3.16 8.63
N HIS A 56 4.21 -2.60 9.54
CA HIS A 56 3.99 -3.14 10.87
C HIS A 56 3.62 -4.63 10.84
N ASP A 57 4.23 -5.44 11.72
CA ASP A 57 3.97 -6.87 11.92
C ASP A 57 4.23 -7.78 10.70
N LEU A 58 4.84 -7.28 9.62
CA LEU A 58 5.20 -8.12 8.46
C LEU A 58 6.49 -8.92 8.64
N THR A 59 7.34 -8.52 9.59
CA THR A 59 8.56 -9.28 9.97
C THR A 59 8.27 -10.36 11.02
N ASN A 60 7.01 -10.51 11.43
CA ASN A 60 6.60 -11.49 12.41
C ASN A 60 6.74 -12.92 11.82
N PRO A 61 7.51 -13.82 12.47
CA PRO A 61 7.65 -15.20 12.01
C PRO A 61 6.30 -15.93 11.81
N LEU A 62 5.26 -15.54 12.57
CA LEU A 62 3.93 -16.12 12.45
C LEU A 62 3.31 -15.91 11.07
N LEU A 63 3.67 -14.84 10.34
CA LEU A 63 3.21 -14.63 8.97
C LEU A 63 3.66 -15.79 8.07
N ARG A 64 4.96 -16.13 8.14
CA ARG A 64 5.57 -17.25 7.41
C ARG A 64 5.01 -18.61 7.81
N GLU A 65 4.71 -18.78 9.08
CA GLU A 65 4.20 -20.05 9.59
C GLU A 65 2.71 -20.28 9.24
N THR A 66 1.91 -19.21 9.17
CA THR A 66 0.47 -19.33 9.01
C THR A 66 -0.02 -19.14 7.58
N VAL A 67 0.59 -18.23 6.81
CA VAL A 67 0.19 -17.90 5.44
C VAL A 67 1.39 -17.53 4.55
N PRO A 68 2.40 -18.42 4.40
CA PRO A 68 3.64 -18.13 3.67
C PRO A 68 3.40 -17.65 2.24
N GLN A 69 2.35 -18.17 1.57
CA GLN A 69 1.98 -17.79 0.21
C GLN A 69 1.49 -16.34 0.06
N LEU A 70 1.21 -15.64 1.15
CA LEU A 70 0.75 -14.25 1.13
C LEU A 70 1.84 -13.24 1.47
N GLU A 71 3.00 -13.69 1.99
CA GLU A 71 4.03 -12.79 2.51
C GLU A 71 4.54 -11.83 1.43
N ASP A 72 4.96 -12.35 0.28
CA ASP A 72 5.57 -11.54 -0.78
C ASP A 72 4.60 -10.47 -1.29
N GLU A 73 3.33 -10.83 -1.52
CA GLU A 73 2.31 -9.88 -1.98
C GLU A 73 1.98 -8.84 -0.90
N LEU A 74 1.91 -9.26 0.37
CA LEU A 74 1.69 -8.35 1.50
C LEU A 74 2.81 -7.33 1.64
N VAL A 75 4.06 -7.79 1.53
CA VAL A 75 5.25 -6.93 1.60
C VAL A 75 5.24 -5.95 0.44
N ALA A 76 5.11 -6.43 -0.80
CA ALA A 76 5.12 -5.57 -1.98
C ALA A 76 3.98 -4.52 -1.96
N GLY A 77 2.76 -4.93 -1.61
CA GLY A 77 1.63 -4.01 -1.50
C GLY A 77 1.79 -2.99 -0.36
N SER A 78 2.41 -3.40 0.74
CA SER A 78 2.70 -2.53 1.88
C SER A 78 3.79 -1.50 1.58
N GLU A 79 4.81 -1.86 0.81
CA GLU A 79 5.83 -0.92 0.34
C GLU A 79 5.23 0.18 -0.55
N VAL A 80 4.29 -0.18 -1.44
CA VAL A 80 3.53 0.80 -2.24
C VAL A 80 2.76 1.75 -1.34
N CYS A 81 2.04 1.23 -0.34
CA CYS A 81 1.26 2.04 0.60
C CYS A 81 2.14 2.98 1.44
N ALA A 82 3.28 2.48 1.92
CA ALA A 82 4.26 3.29 2.66
C ALA A 82 4.80 4.43 1.79
N ALA A 83 5.24 4.13 0.56
CA ALA A 83 5.75 5.14 -0.37
C ALA A 83 4.67 6.19 -0.72
N LEU A 84 3.41 5.76 -0.87
CA LEU A 84 2.30 6.67 -1.13
C LEU A 84 2.06 7.60 0.06
N ALA A 85 2.04 7.07 1.29
CA ALA A 85 1.89 7.87 2.49
C ALA A 85 2.99 8.92 2.62
N PHE A 86 4.25 8.53 2.40
CA PHE A 86 5.38 9.46 2.38
C PHE A 86 5.23 10.56 1.34
N SER A 87 4.73 10.23 0.14
CA SER A 87 4.51 11.23 -0.91
C SER A 87 3.47 12.30 -0.53
N TYR A 88 2.54 12.00 0.37
CA TYR A 88 1.54 12.96 0.86
C TYR A 88 2.06 13.85 1.99
N THR A 89 3.15 13.48 2.63
CA THR A 89 3.79 14.25 3.71
C THR A 89 5.07 14.95 3.24
N ALA A 90 5.35 14.96 1.93
CA ALA A 90 6.53 15.63 1.38
C ALA A 90 6.40 17.15 1.56
N ASP A 91 7.34 17.74 2.31
CA ASP A 91 7.35 19.18 2.62
C ASP A 91 7.87 20.03 1.44
N HIS A 92 8.55 19.39 0.48
CA HIS A 92 9.17 20.06 -0.65
C HIS A 92 8.81 19.43 -2.00
N SER A 93 8.65 20.28 -3.02
CA SER A 93 8.24 19.86 -4.37
C SER A 93 9.25 18.91 -5.06
N TRP A 94 10.55 19.04 -4.77
CA TRP A 94 11.56 18.12 -5.30
C TRP A 94 11.54 16.74 -4.64
N GLU A 95 11.07 16.65 -3.38
CA GLU A 95 10.86 15.38 -2.67
C GLU A 95 9.62 14.68 -3.22
N LEU A 96 8.55 15.45 -3.47
CA LEU A 96 7.32 14.96 -4.08
C LEU A 96 7.59 14.23 -5.41
N GLU A 97 8.38 14.81 -6.32
CA GLU A 97 8.69 14.13 -7.58
C GLU A 97 9.47 12.83 -7.40
N LYS A 98 10.43 12.81 -6.47
CA LYS A 98 11.21 11.62 -6.14
C LYS A 98 10.32 10.53 -5.54
N ASP A 99 9.41 10.90 -4.65
CA ASP A 99 8.49 9.98 -3.99
C ASP A 99 7.45 9.44 -4.97
N GLN A 100 6.93 10.28 -5.86
CA GLN A 100 6.05 9.84 -6.94
C GLN A 100 6.73 8.87 -7.89
N ARG A 101 8.02 9.06 -8.22
CA ARG A 101 8.80 8.08 -9.00
C ARG A 101 8.93 6.75 -8.25
N LYS A 102 9.18 6.80 -6.93
CA LYS A 102 9.26 5.60 -6.08
C LYS A 102 7.93 4.85 -6.05
N VAL A 103 6.81 5.55 -5.84
CA VAL A 103 5.46 4.96 -5.86
C VAL A 103 5.20 4.26 -7.19
N ARG A 104 5.47 4.91 -8.32
CA ARG A 104 5.27 4.31 -9.66
C ARG A 104 6.14 3.07 -9.88
N GLY A 105 7.39 3.09 -9.42
CA GLY A 105 8.30 1.95 -9.53
C GLY A 105 7.81 0.74 -8.74
N LEU A 106 7.46 0.95 -7.46
CA LEU A 106 6.94 -0.10 -6.59
C LEU A 106 5.60 -0.65 -7.10
N LEU A 107 4.68 0.24 -7.51
CA LEU A 107 3.39 -0.15 -8.06
C LEU A 107 3.56 -1.02 -9.32
N ARG A 108 4.49 -0.66 -10.21
CA ARG A 108 4.77 -1.46 -11.40
C ARG A 108 5.27 -2.86 -11.04
N GLY A 109 6.17 -2.95 -10.05
CA GLY A 109 6.66 -4.24 -9.52
C GLY A 109 5.51 -5.09 -8.99
N TYR A 110 4.72 -4.53 -8.06
CA TYR A 110 3.54 -5.18 -7.49
C TYR A 110 2.57 -5.69 -8.57
N LEU A 111 2.22 -4.84 -9.54
CA LEU A 111 1.28 -5.23 -10.60
C LEU A 111 1.85 -6.28 -11.56
N THR A 112 3.16 -6.28 -11.79
CA THR A 112 3.80 -7.26 -12.68
C THR A 112 3.76 -8.66 -12.05
N GLU A 113 3.91 -8.73 -10.74
CA GLU A 113 4.05 -9.99 -10.01
C GLU A 113 2.71 -10.53 -9.49
N PHE A 114 1.80 -9.65 -9.08
CA PHE A 114 0.60 -10.04 -8.32
C PHE A 114 -0.74 -9.58 -8.94
N ASP A 115 -0.75 -8.84 -10.05
CA ASP A 115 -2.03 -8.47 -10.70
C ASP A 115 -2.55 -9.64 -11.56
N PRO A 116 -3.71 -10.24 -11.23
CA PRO A 116 -4.28 -11.30 -12.04
C PRO A 116 -4.80 -10.81 -13.41
N HIS A 117 -4.86 -9.50 -13.65
CA HIS A 117 -5.39 -8.92 -14.89
C HIS A 117 -4.47 -7.83 -15.48
N PRO A 118 -3.36 -8.20 -16.12
CA PRO A 118 -2.52 -7.27 -16.87
C PRO A 118 -3.26 -6.85 -18.16
N GLY A 119 -4.19 -5.90 -18.07
CA GLY A 119 -4.85 -5.35 -19.26
C GLY A 119 -6.30 -4.90 -19.13
N ALA A 120 -6.95 -4.98 -17.96
CA ALA A 120 -8.32 -4.46 -17.81
C ALA A 120 -8.34 -2.94 -17.61
N VAL A 121 -7.88 -2.20 -18.61
CA VAL A 121 -8.32 -0.81 -18.84
C VAL A 121 -9.68 -0.92 -19.53
N ARG A 122 -10.74 -0.51 -18.83
CA ARG A 122 -12.04 -0.25 -19.44
C ARG A 122 -12.14 1.24 -19.75
#